data_AF-A0A7X9J3U4-F1
#
_entry.id   AF-A0A7X9J3U4-F1
#
_cell.length_a   1.000
_cell.length_b   1.000
_cell.length_c   1.000
_cell.angle_alpha   90.00
_cell.angle_beta   90.00
_cell.angle_gamma   90.00
#
_symmetry.space_group_name_H-M   'P 1'
#
loop_
_entity.id
_entity.type
_entity.pdbx_description
1 polymer ?
#
loop_
_entity_poly.entity_id
_entity_poly.type
_entity_poly.pdbx_seq_one_letter_code
_entity_poly.pdbx_strand_id
1 'polypeptide(L)'
;LPGRDEPRSALSVRCATPFGPIRVISTHWGLESKERAEQGDAVAKLVADCEIPVLLAGDFNESSEMRGHEPLRVAGLRRLGPDEPTYPSPDPTEWIDHVYGSHHWSVLGVAVTPSLASDHRPVLLELQLTPP
;
A
#
# COMPACT_ATOMS: atom_id res chain seq x y z
N LEU A 1 -3.64 -19.74 0.80
CA LEU A 1 -2.78 -18.83 0.03
C LEU A 1 -3.35 -18.70 -1.37
N PRO A 2 -3.42 -17.48 -1.93
CA PRO A 2 -3.96 -17.26 -3.26
C PRO A 2 -3.14 -18.03 -4.31
N GLY A 3 -3.82 -18.54 -5.33
CA GLY A 3 -3.20 -19.35 -6.38
C GLY A 3 -2.30 -18.51 -7.29
N ARG A 4 -1.32 -19.16 -7.93
CA ARG A 4 -0.43 -18.52 -8.92
C ARG A 4 -1.19 -17.87 -10.08
N ASP A 5 -2.38 -18.40 -10.40
CA ASP A 5 -3.22 -17.96 -11.52
C ASP A 5 -4.44 -17.13 -11.10
N GLU A 6 -4.49 -16.65 -9.84
CA GLU A 6 -5.63 -15.87 -9.36
C GLU A 6 -5.58 -14.42 -9.89
N PRO A 7 -6.65 -13.93 -10.56
CA PRO A 7 -6.72 -12.55 -11.03
C PRO A 7 -6.51 -11.56 -9.89
N ARG A 8 -5.57 -10.63 -10.08
CA ARG A 8 -5.29 -9.55 -9.12
C ARG A 8 -6.03 -8.28 -9.50
N SER A 9 -6.36 -7.48 -8.49
CA SER A 9 -7.17 -6.27 -8.67
C SER A 9 -6.72 -5.17 -7.72
N ALA A 10 -6.90 -3.93 -8.16
CA ALA A 10 -6.81 -2.74 -7.33
C ALA A 10 -8.19 -2.08 -7.29
N LEU A 11 -8.72 -1.88 -6.08
CA LEU A 11 -9.96 -1.13 -5.86
C LEU A 11 -9.60 0.31 -5.52
N SER A 12 -10.10 1.27 -6.30
CA SER A 12 -9.91 2.69 -6.07
C SER A 12 -11.25 3.35 -5.72
N VAL A 13 -11.31 4.01 -4.57
CA VAL A 13 -12.52 4.66 -4.06
C VAL A 13 -12.23 6.12 -3.74
N ARG A 14 -13.18 7.00 -4.06
CA ARG A 14 -13.19 8.39 -3.59
C ARG A 14 -14.03 8.47 -2.31
N CYS A 15 -13.40 8.82 -1.19
CA CYS A 15 -14.04 8.94 0.10
C CYS A 15 -14.25 10.41 0.45
N ALA A 16 -15.47 10.79 0.84
CA ALA A 16 -15.73 12.10 1.44
C ALA A 16 -15.38 12.04 2.93
N THR A 17 -14.57 12.99 3.41
CA THR A 17 -14.18 13.09 4.82
C THR A 17 -14.47 14.50 5.35
N PRO A 18 -14.51 14.71 6.68
CA PRO A 18 -14.60 16.04 7.26
C PRO A 18 -13.48 17.00 6.84
N PHE A 19 -12.37 16.48 6.32
CA PHE A 19 -11.18 17.24 5.92
C PHE A 19 -11.05 17.41 4.40
N GLY A 20 -12.08 17.01 3.64
CA GLY A 20 -12.08 17.02 2.18
C GLY A 20 -12.08 15.61 1.57
N PRO A 21 -12.21 15.51 0.23
CA PRO A 21 -12.19 14.23 -0.46
C PRO A 21 -10.79 13.63 -0.48
N ILE A 22 -10.69 12.32 -0.27
CA ILE A 22 -9.44 11.56 -0.46
C ILE A 22 -9.68 10.39 -1.41
N ARG A 23 -8.61 9.89 -2.02
CA ARG A 23 -8.60 8.62 -2.76
C ARG A 23 -7.98 7.54 -1.89
N VAL A 24 -8.66 6.42 -1.76
CA VAL A 24 -8.14 5.23 -1.09
C VAL A 24 -8.06 4.11 -2.12
N ILE A 25 -6.88 3.51 -2.26
CA ILE A 25 -6.61 2.40 -3.16
C ILE A 25 -6.21 1.19 -2.31
N SER A 26 -6.89 0.07 -2.50
CA SER A 26 -6.51 -1.22 -1.91
C SER A 26 -6.09 -2.18 -3.01
N THR A 27 -4.99 -2.91 -2.82
CA THR A 27 -4.49 -3.87 -3.82
C THR A 27 -3.93 -5.13 -3.19
N HIS A 28 -3.79 -6.19 -3.98
CA HIS A 28 -3.05 -7.39 -3.63
C HIS A 28 -2.31 -7.87 -4.88
N TRP A 29 -0.98 -7.80 -4.87
CA TRP A 29 -0.15 -8.10 -6.04
C TRP A 29 0.12 -9.60 -6.23
N GLY A 30 0.56 -9.94 -7.45
CA GLY A 30 0.90 -11.31 -7.83
C GLY A 30 2.20 -11.82 -7.22
N LEU A 31 2.42 -13.12 -7.33
CA LEU A 31 3.62 -13.78 -6.78
C LEU A 31 4.81 -13.71 -7.75
N GLU A 32 4.57 -13.41 -9.03
CA GLU A 32 5.62 -13.34 -10.04
C GLU A 32 6.18 -11.92 -10.19
N SER A 33 7.51 -11.78 -10.19
CA SER A 33 8.19 -10.49 -10.31
C SER A 33 7.92 -9.74 -11.63
N LYS A 34 7.38 -10.42 -12.65
CA LYS A 34 6.93 -9.79 -13.89
C LYS A 34 5.54 -9.16 -13.70
N GLU A 35 4.62 -9.90 -13.09
CA GLU A 35 3.27 -9.42 -12.79
C GLU A 35 3.32 -8.21 -11.87
N ARG A 36 4.14 -8.24 -10.83
CA ARG A 36 4.28 -7.11 -9.89
C ARG A 36 4.80 -5.84 -10.56
N ALA A 37 5.71 -5.97 -11.54
CA ALA A 37 6.17 -4.82 -12.31
C ALA A 37 5.02 -4.20 -13.14
N GLU A 38 4.25 -5.03 -13.84
CA GLU A 38 3.09 -4.59 -14.62
C GLU A 38 1.98 -4.01 -13.72
N GLN A 39 1.79 -4.57 -12.52
CA GLN A 39 0.84 -4.09 -11.52
C GLN A 39 1.27 -2.76 -10.90
N GLY A 40 2.57 -2.57 -10.65
CA GLY A 40 3.14 -1.28 -10.23
C GLY A 40 2.81 -0.17 -11.22
N ASP A 41 3.06 -0.41 -12.52
CA ASP A 41 2.72 0.52 -13.60
C ASP A 41 1.20 0.78 -13.67
N ALA A 42 0.38 -0.25 -13.54
CA ALA A 42 -1.08 -0.13 -13.59
C ALA A 42 -1.64 0.69 -12.42
N VAL A 43 -1.14 0.46 -11.21
CA VAL A 43 -1.55 1.21 -10.01
C VAL A 43 -1.05 2.65 -10.08
N ALA A 44 0.16 2.91 -10.57
CA ALA A 44 0.69 4.26 -10.74
C ALA A 44 -0.20 5.13 -11.66
N LYS A 45 -0.79 4.54 -12.71
CA LYS A 45 -1.75 5.24 -13.59
C LYS A 45 -3.03 5.67 -12.87
N LEU A 46 -3.45 4.98 -11.82
CA LEU A 46 -4.60 5.38 -11.00
C LEU A 46 -4.31 6.63 -10.14
N VAL A 47 -3.03 6.95 -9.96
CA VAL A 47 -2.52 8.03 -9.09
C VAL A 47 -2.14 9.26 -9.90
N ALA A 48 -1.54 9.07 -11.09
CA ALA A 48 -0.91 10.14 -11.87
C ALA A 48 -1.82 11.35 -12.16
N ASP A 49 -3.11 11.13 -12.38
CA ASP A 49 -4.10 12.19 -12.68
C ASP A 49 -4.98 12.56 -11.46
N CYS A 50 -4.56 12.20 -10.25
CA CYS A 50 -5.34 12.40 -9.04
C CYS A 50 -5.02 13.75 -8.37
N GLU A 51 -5.94 14.70 -8.48
CA GLU A 51 -5.82 16.03 -7.82
C GLU A 51 -6.14 16.02 -6.32
N ILE A 52 -6.63 14.90 -5.76
CA ILE A 52 -6.98 14.78 -4.34
C ILE A 52 -5.94 13.93 -3.60
N PRO A 53 -5.78 14.10 -2.26
CA PRO A 53 -4.88 13.28 -1.47
C PRO A 53 -5.11 11.78 -1.65
N VAL A 54 -4.03 11.03 -1.90
CA VAL A 54 -4.07 9.58 -2.17
C VAL A 54 -3.47 8.80 -1.02
N LEU A 55 -4.14 7.71 -0.64
CA LEU A 55 -3.62 6.59 0.15
C LEU A 55 -3.72 5.31 -0.67
N LEU A 56 -2.65 4.51 -0.65
CA LEU A 56 -2.58 3.20 -1.27
C LEU A 56 -2.09 2.20 -0.22
N ALA A 57 -2.81 1.10 -0.02
CA ALA A 57 -2.42 0.06 0.91
C ALA A 57 -2.66 -1.34 0.32
N GLY A 58 -1.90 -2.33 0.78
CA GLY A 58 -2.10 -3.69 0.32
C GLY A 58 -0.94 -4.63 0.66
N ASP A 59 -1.13 -5.87 0.27
CA ASP A 59 -0.08 -6.88 0.19
C ASP A 59 0.54 -6.83 -1.21
N PHE A 60 1.82 -6.45 -1.27
CA PHE A 60 2.56 -6.30 -2.51
C PHE A 60 3.34 -7.57 -2.87
N ASN A 61 3.37 -8.59 -2.01
CA ASN A 61 4.18 -9.80 -2.16
C ASN A 61 5.68 -9.52 -2.42
N GLU A 62 6.16 -8.32 -2.12
CA GLU A 62 7.57 -7.95 -2.19
C GLU A 62 7.91 -6.75 -1.31
N SER A 63 9.21 -6.58 -1.04
CA SER A 63 9.73 -5.39 -0.37
C SER A 63 9.60 -4.15 -1.27
N SER A 64 9.36 -2.99 -0.65
CA SER A 64 9.26 -1.70 -1.35
C SER A 64 10.53 -1.28 -2.11
N GLU A 65 11.67 -1.91 -1.84
CA GLU A 65 12.94 -1.66 -2.54
C GLU A 65 12.98 -2.35 -3.92
N MET A 66 12.01 -3.21 -4.21
CA MET A 66 11.94 -3.94 -5.47
C MET A 66 11.39 -3.05 -6.60
N ARG A 67 11.81 -3.37 -7.82
CA ARG A 67 11.52 -2.58 -9.04
C ARG A 67 10.02 -2.32 -9.28
N GLY A 68 9.13 -3.20 -8.81
CA GLY A 68 7.68 -3.04 -8.98
C GLY A 68 7.14 -1.78 -8.31
N HIS A 69 7.85 -1.25 -7.32
CA HIS A 69 7.46 -0.05 -6.56
C HIS A 69 8.02 1.25 -7.15
N GLU A 70 8.93 1.20 -8.13
CA GLU A 70 9.47 2.41 -8.78
C GLU A 70 8.37 3.31 -9.41
N PRO A 71 7.40 2.77 -10.16
CA PRO A 71 6.33 3.59 -10.75
C PRO A 71 5.51 4.34 -9.71
N LEU A 72 5.31 3.77 -8.52
CA LEU A 72 4.58 4.41 -7.42
C LEU A 72 5.32 5.66 -6.92
N ARG A 73 6.65 5.56 -6.77
CA ARG A 73 7.51 6.68 -6.35
C ARG A 73 7.55 7.78 -7.41
N VAL A 74 7.68 7.41 -8.69
CA VAL A 74 7.61 8.34 -9.82
C VAL A 74 6.26 9.06 -9.88
N ALA A 75 5.17 8.36 -9.54
CA ALA A 75 3.82 8.94 -9.42
C ALA A 75 3.62 9.83 -8.16
N GLY A 76 4.68 10.08 -7.39
CA GLY A 76 4.65 10.99 -6.23
C GLY A 76 4.13 10.35 -4.94
N LEU A 77 4.04 9.01 -4.87
CA LEU A 77 3.74 8.31 -3.63
C LEU A 77 5.02 8.05 -2.82
N ARG A 78 4.93 8.30 -1.51
CA ARG A 78 5.95 7.90 -0.52
C ARG A 78 5.45 6.78 0.35
N ARG A 79 6.33 5.87 0.77
CA ARG A 79 6.01 4.87 1.79
C ARG A 79 5.73 5.59 3.11
N LEU A 80 4.64 5.22 3.77
CA LEU A 80 4.22 5.72 5.08
C LEU A 80 4.29 4.62 6.15
N GLY A 81 4.31 3.35 5.75
CA GLY A 81 4.26 2.19 6.62
C GLY A 81 5.56 1.93 7.42
N PRO A 82 5.50 1.01 8.40
CA PRO A 82 6.58 0.72 9.34
C PRO A 82 7.75 0.02 8.68
N ASP A 83 8.92 0.14 9.29
CA ASP A 83 10.14 -0.61 8.93
C ASP A 83 10.21 -2.00 9.58
N GLU A 84 9.09 -2.73 9.55
CA GLU A 84 8.90 -3.99 10.26
C GLU A 84 8.17 -5.04 9.43
N PRO A 85 8.60 -6.32 9.49
CA PRO A 85 7.93 -7.42 8.78
C PRO A 85 6.55 -7.73 9.36
N THR A 86 5.66 -8.19 8.48
CA THR A 86 4.24 -8.45 8.77
C THR A 86 3.87 -9.91 8.54
N TYR A 87 4.66 -10.67 7.77
CA TYR A 87 4.42 -12.06 7.43
C TYR A 87 5.65 -12.95 7.74
N PRO A 88 5.45 -14.22 8.17
CA PRO A 88 4.22 -14.79 8.69
C PRO A 88 3.92 -14.28 10.11
N SER A 89 2.66 -14.15 10.47
CA SER A 89 2.25 -13.47 11.71
C SER A 89 2.86 -14.02 13.01
N PRO A 90 3.02 -15.35 13.22
CA PRO A 90 3.63 -15.87 14.44
C PRO A 90 5.07 -15.37 14.66
N ASP A 91 5.87 -15.29 13.59
CA ASP A 91 7.28 -14.88 13.61
C ASP A 91 7.65 -14.18 12.28
N PRO A 92 7.36 -12.88 12.15
CA PRO A 92 7.46 -12.18 10.88
C PRO A 92 8.89 -11.97 10.44
N THR A 93 9.15 -12.31 9.18
CA THR A 93 10.45 -12.16 8.52
C THR A 93 10.36 -11.43 7.18
N GLU A 94 9.16 -11.31 6.63
CA GLU A 94 8.89 -10.73 5.32
C GLU A 94 8.10 -9.44 5.43
N TRP A 95 8.50 -8.46 4.62
CA TRP A 95 8.00 -7.10 4.67
C TRP A 95 7.30 -6.77 3.35
N ILE A 96 6.08 -7.26 3.24
CA ILE A 96 5.31 -7.32 1.99
C ILE A 96 4.00 -6.52 2.05
N ASP A 97 3.55 -6.14 3.24
CA ASP A 97 2.41 -5.24 3.41
C ASP A 97 2.89 -3.79 3.51
N HIS A 98 2.44 -2.94 2.59
CA HIS A 98 2.90 -1.55 2.52
C HIS A 98 1.73 -0.57 2.50
N VAL A 99 1.98 0.61 3.07
CA VAL A 99 1.10 1.77 2.96
C VAL A 99 1.89 2.91 2.32
N TYR A 100 1.29 3.53 1.31
CA TYR A 100 1.81 4.65 0.55
C TYR A 100 0.85 5.83 0.62
N GLY A 101 1.37 7.05 0.50
CA GLY A 101 0.53 8.23 0.35
C GLY A 101 1.21 9.34 -0.43
N SER A 102 0.36 10.21 -0.98
CA SER A 102 0.80 11.47 -1.61
C SER A 102 1.43 12.43 -0.58
N HIS A 103 2.05 13.50 -1.07
CA HIS A 103 2.77 14.49 -0.24
C HIS A 103 1.94 15.16 0.88
N HIS A 104 0.62 15.09 0.81
CA HIS A 104 -0.33 15.67 1.78
C HIS A 104 -0.34 15.00 3.17
N TRP A 105 0.28 13.81 3.34
CA TRP A 105 0.13 12.99 4.54
C TRP A 105 1.34 12.99 5.47
N SER A 106 1.20 13.46 6.69
CA SER A 106 2.22 13.28 7.74
C SER A 106 1.87 12.07 8.60
N VAL A 107 2.89 11.27 8.95
CA VAL A 107 2.73 10.12 9.85
C VAL A 107 2.90 10.58 11.29
N LEU A 108 1.89 10.33 12.13
CA LEU A 108 1.91 10.65 13.56
C LEU A 108 2.30 9.43 14.40
N GLY A 109 1.94 8.23 13.93
CA GLY A 109 2.20 6.97 14.62
C GLY A 109 2.09 5.80 13.67
N VAL A 110 2.86 4.74 13.96
CA VAL A 110 2.86 3.49 13.21
C VAL A 110 2.95 2.33 14.18
N ALA A 111 2.21 1.26 13.93
CA ALA A 111 2.34 0.00 14.66
C ALA A 111 2.06 -1.20 13.75
N VAL A 112 2.88 -2.23 13.86
CA VAL A 112 2.53 -3.60 13.42
C VAL A 112 1.96 -4.32 14.62
N THR A 113 0.66 -4.63 14.61
CA THR A 113 0.00 -5.21 15.79
C THR A 113 0.11 -6.74 15.76
N PRO A 114 0.71 -7.40 16.78
CA PRO A 114 0.73 -8.85 16.86
C PRO A 114 -0.70 -9.41 16.88
N SER A 115 -1.02 -10.32 15.96
CA SER A 115 -2.37 -10.89 15.84
C SER A 115 -2.34 -12.24 15.11
N LEU A 116 -2.95 -13.27 15.68
CA LEU A 116 -3.10 -14.57 15.01
C LEU A 116 -4.43 -14.70 14.23
N ALA A 117 -5.13 -13.59 13.99
CA ALA A 117 -6.38 -13.58 13.23
C ALA A 117 -6.17 -13.79 11.72
N SER A 118 -4.94 -13.59 11.24
CA SER A 118 -4.47 -13.80 9.87
C SER A 118 -3.02 -14.31 9.90
N ASP A 119 -2.57 -14.87 8.80
CA ASP A 119 -1.17 -15.14 8.49
C ASP A 119 -0.32 -13.87 8.31
N HIS A 120 -0.94 -12.68 8.21
CA HIS A 120 -0.27 -11.38 8.25
C HIS A 120 -0.63 -10.62 9.53
N ARG A 121 0.30 -9.78 10.01
CA ARG A 121 0.04 -8.81 11.08
C ARG A 121 -0.53 -7.52 10.47
N PRO A 122 -1.62 -6.96 11.03
CA PRO A 122 -2.15 -5.70 10.55
C PRO A 122 -1.20 -4.53 10.82
N VAL A 123 -1.08 -3.66 9.82
CA VAL A 123 -0.35 -2.40 9.87
C VAL A 123 -1.34 -1.28 10.21
N LEU A 124 -1.09 -0.57 11.30
CA LEU A 124 -1.87 0.58 11.75
C LEU A 124 -1.05 1.86 11.58
N LEU A 125 -1.62 2.86 10.92
CA LEU A 125 -1.04 4.21 10.81
C LEU A 125 -2.01 5.24 11.39
N GLU A 126 -1.45 6.15 12.19
CA GLU A 126 -2.08 7.41 12.54
C GLU A 126 -1.54 8.49 11.61
N LEU A 127 -2.44 9.13 10.86
CA LEU A 127 -2.08 10.06 9.80
C LEU A 127 -2.71 11.44 10.04
N GLN A 128 -1.95 12.48 9.72
CA GLN A 128 -2.46 13.84 9.60
C GLN A 128 -2.56 14.21 8.12
N LEU A 129 -3.71 14.72 7.73
CA LEU A 129 -3.91 15.32 6.41
C LEU A 129 -3.60 16.82 6.47
N THR A 130 -2.67 17.28 5.65
CA THR A 130 -2.52 18.70 5.32
C THR A 130 -3.35 18.97 4.08
N PRO A 131 -4.43 19.77 4.17
CA PRO A 131 -5.25 20.11 3.01
C PRO A 131 -4.40 20.78 1.92
N PRO A 132 -4.73 20.55 0.63
CA PRO A 132 -4.15 21.32 -0.47
C PRO A 132 -4.50 22.81 -0.40
#